data_AF-A0A0F2N7Z5-F1
#
_entry.id   AF-A0A0F2N7Z5-F1
#
_cell.length_a   1.000
_cell.length_b   1.000
_cell.length_c   1.000
_cell.angle_alpha   90.00
_cell.angle_beta   90.00
_cell.angle_gamma   90.00
#
_symmetry.space_group_name_H-M   'P 1'
#
loop_
_entity.id
_entity.type
_entity.pdbx_description
1 polymer ?
#
loop_
_entity_poly.entity_id
_entity_poly.type
_entity_poly.pdbx_seq_one_letter_code
_entity_poly.pdbx_strand_id
1 'polypeptide(L)'
;MQLDVMPAGHSPFFFQPIPINSADKELLMTIRGIGPALADSLLYHRQHFGPFEDIDDLMKIRGVGAKRAASLSPFLLFDEVP
;
A
#
# COMPACT_ATOMS: atom_id res chain seq x y z
N MET A 1 7.33 4.49 -29.55
CA MET A 1 6.40 4.11 -28.47
C MET A 1 6.75 2.72 -28.03
N GLN A 2 7.50 2.58 -26.93
CA GLN A 2 7.42 1.47 -25.97
C GLN A 2 8.42 1.85 -24.88
N LEU A 3 7.96 2.55 -23.84
CA LEU A 3 8.76 2.62 -22.62
C LEU A 3 8.65 1.23 -21.99
N ASP A 4 9.80 0.59 -21.84
CA ASP A 4 10.09 -0.67 -21.17
C ASP A 4 8.95 -1.18 -20.26
N VAL A 5 8.18 -2.13 -20.78
CA VAL A 5 7.35 -3.00 -19.95
C VAL A 5 8.32 -3.89 -19.18
N MET A 6 8.65 -3.46 -17.96
CA MET A 6 9.42 -4.24 -17.01
C MET A 6 8.76 -5.62 -16.90
N PRO A 7 9.50 -6.73 -17.03
CA PRO A 7 8.98 -8.01 -16.58
C PRO A 7 8.88 -7.90 -15.06
N ALA A 8 7.66 -7.71 -14.55
CA ALA A 8 7.38 -7.98 -13.15
C ALA A 8 7.68 -9.46 -12.94
N GLY A 9 8.94 -9.76 -12.65
CA GLY A 9 9.39 -11.04 -12.14
C GLY A 9 8.47 -11.37 -10.99
N HIS A 10 7.65 -12.39 -11.18
CA HIS A 10 7.06 -13.14 -10.11
C HIS A 10 8.23 -13.65 -9.26
N SER A 11 8.68 -12.87 -8.27
CA SER A 11 9.32 -13.47 -7.13
C SER A 11 8.18 -13.88 -6.20
N PRO A 12 7.84 -15.18 -6.13
CA PRO A 12 7.11 -15.65 -4.97
C PRO A 12 8.02 -15.33 -3.77
N PHE A 13 7.46 -14.91 -2.63
CA PHE A 13 8.19 -14.57 -1.40
C PHE A 13 8.83 -13.16 -1.33
N PHE A 14 8.07 -12.07 -1.44
CA PHE A 14 8.58 -10.79 -0.95
C PHE A 14 8.29 -10.62 0.54
N PHE A 15 9.30 -10.91 1.36
CA PHE A 15 9.45 -10.46 2.76
C PHE A 15 9.69 -8.93 2.86
N GLN A 16 9.35 -8.16 1.82
CA GLN A 16 9.73 -6.76 1.69
C GLN A 16 8.50 -5.87 1.82
N PRO A 17 8.61 -4.75 2.55
CA PRO A 17 7.50 -3.84 2.75
C PRO A 17 7.13 -3.15 1.42
N ILE A 18 5.83 -3.07 1.16
CA ILE A 18 5.25 -2.50 -0.06
C ILE A 18 5.10 -0.99 0.12
N PRO A 19 5.58 -0.17 -0.83
CA PRO A 19 5.47 1.29 -0.75
C PRO A 19 4.02 1.73 -0.90
N ILE A 20 3.37 2.16 0.18
CA ILE A 20 1.95 2.53 0.17
C ILE A 20 1.64 3.70 -0.78
N ASN A 21 2.60 4.62 -0.93
CA ASN A 21 2.46 5.82 -1.74
C ASN A 21 2.55 5.52 -3.24
N SER A 22 3.40 4.57 -3.65
CA SER A 22 3.58 4.15 -5.05
C SER A 22 2.85 2.86 -5.43
N ALA A 23 2.33 2.09 -4.47
CA ALA A 23 1.71 0.81 -4.76
C ALA A 23 0.39 0.96 -5.52
N ASP A 24 0.16 0.04 -6.45
CA ASP A 24 -1.12 -0.12 -7.13
C ASP A 24 -2.11 -0.92 -6.29
N LYS A 25 -3.39 -0.86 -6.68
CA LYS A 25 -4.48 -1.60 -6.04
C LYS A 25 -4.15 -3.08 -5.88
N GLU A 26 -3.65 -3.70 -6.94
CA GLU A 26 -3.32 -5.12 -6.98
C GLU A 26 -2.19 -5.46 -6.01
N LEU A 27 -1.17 -4.60 -5.93
CA LEU A 27 -0.02 -4.75 -5.05
C LEU A 27 -0.46 -4.63 -3.57
N LEU A 28 -1.28 -3.63 -3.25
CA LEU A 28 -1.87 -3.50 -1.91
C LEU A 28 -2.71 -4.74 -1.54
N MET A 29 -3.48 -5.28 -2.49
CA MET A 29 -4.29 -6.49 -2.29
C MET A 29 -3.47 -7.77 -2.10
N THR A 30 -2.16 -7.78 -2.43
CA THR A 30 -1.29 -8.92 -2.08
C THR A 30 -1.02 -9.02 -0.58
N ILE A 31 -1.23 -7.93 0.17
CA ILE A 31 -1.01 -7.90 1.62
C ILE A 31 -2.17 -8.61 2.31
N ARG A 32 -1.83 -9.63 3.12
CA ARG A 32 -2.82 -10.36 3.92
C ARG A 32 -3.56 -9.39 4.85
N GLY A 33 -4.85 -9.19 4.58
CA GLY A 33 -5.70 -8.28 5.36
C GLY A 33 -6.12 -7.01 4.62
N ILE A 34 -5.56 -6.75 3.43
CA ILE A 34 -6.03 -5.70 2.53
C ILE A 34 -6.92 -6.33 1.46
N GLY A 35 -8.20 -5.96 1.51
CA GLY A 35 -9.18 -6.33 0.48
C GLY A 35 -9.37 -5.23 -0.57
N PRO A 36 -10.17 -5.50 -1.62
CA PRO A 36 -10.39 -4.55 -2.72
C PRO A 36 -10.98 -3.21 -2.26
N ALA A 37 -11.89 -3.22 -1.28
CA ALA A 37 -12.49 -1.99 -0.72
C ALA A 37 -11.46 -1.16 0.05
N LEU A 38 -10.53 -1.82 0.73
CA LEU A 38 -9.50 -1.14 1.50
C LEU A 38 -8.43 -0.54 0.59
N ALA A 39 -7.99 -1.30 -0.41
CA ALA A 39 -7.08 -0.82 -1.43
C ALA A 39 -7.65 0.41 -2.16
N ASP A 40 -8.95 0.40 -2.48
CA ASP A 40 -9.62 1.57 -3.06
C ASP A 40 -9.60 2.79 -2.14
N SER A 41 -9.85 2.58 -0.85
CA SER A 41 -9.84 3.65 0.14
C SER A 41 -8.45 4.24 0.37
N LEU A 42 -7.41 3.40 0.31
CA LEU A 42 -6.00 3.81 0.35
C LEU A 42 -5.66 4.70 -0.85
N LEU A 43 -6.04 4.28 -2.05
CA LEU A 43 -5.84 5.04 -3.29
C LEU A 43 -6.60 6.36 -3.29
N TYR A 44 -7.83 6.37 -2.77
CA TYR A 44 -8.62 7.58 -2.63
C TYR A 44 -7.97 8.54 -1.62
N HIS A 45 -7.54 8.03 -0.47
CA HIS A 45 -6.91 8.85 0.56
C HIS A 45 -5.64 9.52 0.03
N ARG A 46 -4.74 8.78 -0.64
CA ARG A 46 -3.52 9.40 -1.19
C ARG A 46 -3.79 10.48 -2.24
N GLN A 47 -4.85 10.32 -3.03
CA GLN A 47 -5.22 11.29 -4.07
C GLN A 47 -5.86 12.56 -3.51
N HIS A 48 -6.61 12.44 -2.40
CA HIS A 48 -7.38 13.55 -1.84
C HIS A 48 -6.72 14.25 -0.65
N PHE A 49 -5.95 13.52 0.15
CA PHE A 49 -5.35 13.99 1.40
C PHE A 49 -3.83 14.13 1.32
N GLY A 50 -3.18 13.46 0.37
CA GLY A 50 -1.71 13.43 0.23
C GLY A 50 -1.09 12.08 0.62
N PRO A 51 0.23 11.93 0.49
CA PRO A 51 0.93 10.68 0.79
C PRO A 51 0.77 10.27 2.26
N PHE A 52 0.88 8.97 2.52
CA PHE A 52 0.91 8.41 3.86
C PHE A 52 2.32 8.57 4.45
N GLU A 53 2.42 9.23 5.60
CA GLU A 53 3.70 9.45 6.30
C GLU A 53 3.91 8.43 7.43
N ASP A 54 2.81 8.02 8.09
CA ASP A 54 2.88 7.14 9.24
C ASP A 54 1.69 6.15 9.31
N ILE A 55 1.79 5.19 10.24
CA ILE A 55 0.71 4.29 10.59
C ILE A 55 -0.57 5.00 11.05
N ASP A 56 -0.49 6.23 11.58
CA ASP A 56 -1.68 7.00 11.95
C ASP A 56 -2.56 7.35 10.73
N ASP A 57 -1.95 7.64 9.57
CA ASP A 57 -2.70 7.90 8.33
C ASP A 57 -3.48 6.68 7.86
N LEU A 58 -2.98 5.47 8.13
CA LEU A 58 -3.76 4.26 7.89
C LEU A 58 -5.03 4.24 8.73
N MET A 59 -4.99 4.70 9.99
CA MET A 59 -6.15 4.72 10.88
C MET A 59 -7.21 5.75 10.45
N LYS A 60 -6.84 6.73 9.62
CA LYS A 60 -7.79 7.66 8.99
C LYS A 60 -8.65 6.97 7.93
N ILE A 61 -8.26 5.78 7.46
CA ILE A 61 -9.03 5.04 6.47
C ILE A 61 -10.17 4.26 7.12
N ARG A 62 -11.36 4.47 6.55
CA ARG A 62 -12.57 3.75 6.96
C ARG A 62 -12.39 2.24 6.79
N GLY A 63 -12.33 1.52 7.92
CA GLY A 63 -12.17 0.06 7.94
C GLY A 63 -10.77 -0.42 8.34
N VAL A 64 -9.81 0.49 8.49
CA VAL A 64 -8.51 0.23 9.13
C VAL A 64 -8.56 0.75 10.56
N GLY A 65 -8.74 -0.17 11.51
CA GLY A 65 -8.52 0.15 12.93
C GLY A 65 -7.07 -0.04 13.35
N ALA A 66 -6.71 0.40 14.55
CA ALA A 66 -5.38 0.26 15.13
C ALA A 66 -4.81 -1.17 15.02
N LYS A 67 -5.64 -2.20 15.24
CA LYS A 67 -5.23 -3.61 15.08
C LYS A 67 -4.79 -3.95 13.66
N ARG A 68 -5.51 -3.44 12.66
CA ARG A 68 -5.18 -3.67 11.24
C ARG A 68 -3.96 -2.86 10.86
N ALA A 69 -3.92 -1.58 11.21
CA ALA A 69 -2.77 -0.73 10.95
C ALA A 69 -1.49 -1.36 11.52
N ALA A 70 -1.49 -1.82 12.76
CA ALA A 70 -0.35 -2.49 13.39
C ALA A 70 0.04 -3.81 12.71
N SER A 71 -0.93 -4.56 12.19
CA SER A 71 -0.65 -5.78 11.43
C SER A 71 -0.09 -5.50 10.03
N LEU A 72 -0.44 -4.37 9.43
CA LEU A 72 -0.03 -3.96 8.08
C LEU A 72 1.30 -3.20 8.09
N SER A 73 1.57 -2.43 9.14
CA SER A 73 2.81 -1.65 9.34
C SER A 73 4.10 -2.40 8.98
N PRO A 74 4.34 -3.66 9.41
CA PRO A 74 5.57 -4.38 9.02
C PRO A 74 5.64 -4.75 7.53
N PHE A 75 4.53 -4.69 6.81
CA PHE A 75 4.44 -4.98 5.37
C PHE A 75 4.29 -3.72 4.52
N LEU A 76 4.26 -2.53 5.12
CA LEU A 76 4.06 -1.26 4.44
C LEU A 76 5.28 -0.37 4.62
N LEU A 77 5.64 0.33 3.55
CA LEU A 77 6.67 1.34 3.53
C LEU A 77 6.01 2.70 3.32
N PHE A 78 6.12 3.58 4.30
CA PHE A 78 5.59 4.96 4.28
C PHE A 78 6.60 5.97 3.73
N ASP A 79 7.88 5.62 3.80
CA ASP A 79 8.98 6.45 3.29
C ASP A 79 8.76 6.71 1.80
N GLU A 80 8.61 7.98 1.45
CA GLU A 80 8.52 8.38 0.06
C GLU A 80 9.90 8.50 -0.58
N VAL A 81 9.87 8.22 -1.87
CA VAL A 81 10.90 8.29 -2.90
C VAL A 81 11.70 9.61 -2.81
N PRO A 82 13.03 9.58 -3.04
CA PRO A 82 13.86 10.79 -3.06
C PRO A 82 13.51 11.80 -4.16
#